data_AF-A0A4R1RW49-F1
#
_entry.id   AF-A0A4R1RW49-F1
#
_cell.length_a   1.000
_cell.length_b   1.000
_cell.length_c   1.000
_cell.angle_alpha   90.00
_cell.angle_beta   90.00
_cell.angle_gamma   90.00
#
_symmetry.space_group_name_H-M   'P 1'
#
loop_
_entity.id
_entity.type
_entity.pdbx_description
1 polymer ?
#
loop_
_entity_poly.entity_id
_entity_poly.type
_entity_poly.pdbx_seq_one_letter_code
_entity_poly.pdbx_strand_id
1 'polypeptide(L)'
;MKRQAKPGRATRGARLSAEPVRGFLGGGSATEHPLDLPLQAIALIALEAEGLRGILTILDPQARRVRGWTIDDDGSRSFAFVAEEAGTYRVQLAAGAGAGNYRLTLIQTLSLEERVRPVANPRLESSRIQQLRAALTVRPERALASFWREAAAEGTPLREADPRDPRMTLCTFLWRGNAATRNVRVHLLYRTTLPNDYDLALLPGTDVWHTTIRLPSQGRFAYTLLVNAPSLAPPDIDSAPEHKLLYFAVSQADPLNPRRCFDEPGSRYEALSPLVLPDAPPQPWTQERPDVARGALRRVTFKSELLQDERHVSVYTPSGYSAGAKPYGLLFVFDEQWYLSRVPTPTILDNLLADGKIPPLVAILIGNGPGDARSRQLPCHPLFADFMVKELIPWVQRHYNVTAEPGRTIIAGASYGGLAATYVALRYPERFGNVLSQSGSYWWQPPVKPDRSNEFNPYREGNYIAALVIQRPKLALRFYLDAGTGEIDRTGNGRSILAANRHLRDVLLAKGYEVHYREFVGGHDFLSWRGTLADGLIALSAGWAGAGPPPDC
;
A
#
# COMPACT_ATOMS: atom_id res chain seq x y z
N MET A 1 -2.86 -19.52 -7.42
CA MET A 1 -3.97 -19.28 -8.38
C MET A 1 -5.26 -19.94 -7.87
N LYS A 2 -6.17 -19.20 -7.24
CA LYS A 2 -7.58 -19.63 -7.13
C LYS A 2 -8.35 -18.95 -8.26
N ARG A 3 -8.97 -19.73 -9.15
CA ARG A 3 -9.96 -19.22 -10.10
C ARG A 3 -11.05 -18.53 -9.30
N GLN A 4 -11.27 -17.24 -9.51
CA GLN A 4 -12.48 -16.57 -9.03
C GLN A 4 -13.69 -17.35 -9.57
N ALA A 5 -14.60 -17.77 -8.70
CA ALA A 5 -15.87 -18.32 -9.13
C ALA A 5 -16.53 -17.28 -10.03
N LYS A 6 -16.93 -17.67 -11.25
CA LYS A 6 -17.77 -16.81 -12.09
C LYS A 6 -19.03 -16.50 -11.26
N PRO A 7 -19.34 -15.24 -10.95
CA PRO A 7 -20.59 -14.93 -10.26
C PRO A 7 -21.75 -15.44 -11.10
N GLY A 8 -22.81 -15.91 -10.43
CA GLY A 8 -24.07 -16.24 -11.10
C GLY A 8 -24.57 -15.05 -11.93
N ARG A 9 -25.40 -15.32 -12.95
CA ARG A 9 -25.94 -14.27 -13.82
C ARG A 9 -26.63 -13.19 -12.97
N ALA A 10 -26.07 -11.98 -12.95
CA ALA A 10 -26.58 -10.91 -12.09
C ALA A 10 -28.01 -10.51 -12.50
N THR A 11 -28.87 -10.27 -11.51
CA THR A 11 -30.22 -9.75 -11.74
C THR A 11 -30.16 -8.25 -12.02
N ARG A 12 -31.13 -7.73 -12.78
CA ARG A 12 -31.19 -6.30 -13.09
C ARG A 12 -31.94 -5.56 -11.99
N GLY A 13 -31.22 -4.72 -11.24
CA GLY A 13 -31.78 -3.84 -10.22
C GLY A 13 -32.31 -2.52 -10.78
N ALA A 14 -32.91 -1.70 -9.91
CA ALA A 14 -33.37 -0.36 -10.26
C ALA A 14 -32.19 0.53 -10.69
N ARG A 15 -32.46 1.49 -11.59
CA ARG A 15 -31.48 2.48 -12.03
C ARG A 15 -31.08 3.39 -10.87
N LEU A 16 -29.79 3.65 -10.71
CA LEU A 16 -29.27 4.56 -9.69
C LEU A 16 -29.51 6.02 -10.07
N SER A 17 -29.97 6.77 -9.09
CA SER A 17 -30.15 8.23 -9.12
C SER A 17 -29.85 8.79 -7.72
N ALA A 18 -30.16 10.06 -7.48
CA ALA A 18 -30.08 10.66 -6.14
C ALA A 18 -31.02 9.96 -5.13
N GLU A 19 -32.11 9.36 -5.60
CA GLU A 19 -33.00 8.56 -4.76
C GLU A 19 -32.34 7.21 -4.41
N PRO A 20 -32.25 6.84 -3.13
CA PRO A 20 -31.60 5.61 -2.72
C PRO A 20 -32.33 4.36 -3.21
N VAL A 21 -31.58 3.41 -3.77
CA VAL A 21 -32.07 2.08 -4.12
C VAL A 21 -31.80 1.13 -2.97
N ARG A 22 -32.85 0.44 -2.50
CA ARG A 22 -32.74 -0.59 -1.45
C ARG A 22 -32.93 -1.97 -2.04
N GLY A 23 -32.25 -2.97 -1.47
CA GLY A 23 -32.43 -4.35 -1.89
C GLY A 23 -31.88 -5.36 -0.88
N PHE A 24 -32.18 -6.63 -1.16
CA PHE A 24 -31.63 -7.78 -0.45
C PHE A 24 -30.90 -8.68 -1.45
N LEU A 25 -29.73 -9.17 -1.07
CA LEU A 25 -28.91 -10.05 -1.89
C LEU A 25 -28.71 -11.37 -1.17
N GLY A 26 -29.15 -12.46 -1.79
CA GLY A 26 -28.88 -13.82 -1.33
C GLY A 26 -27.41 -14.20 -1.51
N GLY A 27 -26.91 -15.13 -0.69
CA GLY A 27 -25.55 -15.64 -0.80
C GLY A 27 -25.23 -16.17 -2.20
N GLY A 28 -24.06 -15.81 -2.72
CA GLY A 28 -23.58 -16.16 -4.07
C GLY A 28 -24.31 -15.47 -5.21
N SER A 29 -25.29 -14.61 -4.91
CA SER A 29 -26.06 -13.86 -5.92
C SER A 29 -25.38 -12.54 -6.26
N ALA A 30 -25.72 -11.98 -7.42
CA ALA A 30 -25.30 -10.66 -7.82
C ALA A 30 -26.48 -9.86 -8.40
N THR A 31 -26.42 -8.53 -8.26
CA THR A 31 -27.38 -7.58 -8.83
C THR A 31 -26.63 -6.42 -9.47
N GLU A 32 -27.18 -5.88 -10.54
CA GLU A 32 -26.60 -4.76 -11.29
C GLU A 32 -27.56 -3.59 -11.34
N HIS A 33 -27.07 -2.44 -10.92
CA HIS A 33 -27.80 -1.19 -10.98
C HIS A 33 -27.24 -0.29 -12.09
N PRO A 34 -28.03 -0.01 -13.15
CA PRO A 34 -27.61 0.90 -14.21
C PRO A 34 -27.42 2.33 -13.70
N LEU A 35 -26.41 3.03 -14.21
CA LEU A 35 -26.14 4.44 -13.92
C LEU A 35 -25.68 5.13 -15.21
N ASP A 36 -26.44 6.12 -15.68
CA ASP A 36 -26.07 6.87 -16.89
C ASP A 36 -25.12 8.00 -16.51
N LEU A 37 -23.95 8.05 -17.15
CA LEU A 37 -22.94 9.07 -16.89
C LEU A 37 -22.50 9.74 -18.20
N PRO A 38 -22.34 11.07 -18.21
CA PRO A 38 -21.71 11.75 -19.34
C PRO A 38 -20.20 11.46 -19.37
N LEU A 39 -19.60 11.70 -20.53
CA LEU A 39 -18.17 11.56 -20.75
C LEU A 39 -17.38 12.32 -19.66
N GLN A 40 -16.44 11.62 -19.03
CA GLN A 40 -15.53 12.11 -18.00
C GLN A 40 -16.16 12.44 -16.64
N ALA A 41 -17.46 12.26 -16.38
CA ALA A 41 -18.02 12.54 -15.05
C ALA A 41 -17.42 11.66 -13.95
N ILE A 42 -17.22 12.23 -12.75
CA ILE A 42 -16.92 11.46 -11.54
C ILE A 42 -18.23 11.21 -10.80
N ALA A 43 -18.55 9.95 -10.52
CA ALA A 43 -19.67 9.57 -9.66
C ALA A 43 -19.16 9.23 -8.26
N LEU A 44 -19.76 9.80 -7.22
CA LEU A 44 -19.58 9.43 -5.81
C LEU A 44 -20.83 8.68 -5.35
N ILE A 45 -20.67 7.46 -4.85
CA ILE A 45 -21.75 6.56 -4.46
C ILE A 45 -21.54 6.16 -3.00
N ALA A 46 -22.61 6.09 -2.22
CA ALA A 46 -22.62 5.45 -0.91
C ALA A 46 -23.30 4.07 -1.00
N LEU A 47 -22.73 3.11 -0.26
CA LEU A 47 -23.33 1.83 0.06
C LEU A 47 -23.50 1.76 1.58
N GLU A 48 -24.73 1.58 2.05
CA GLU A 48 -25.01 1.10 3.40
C GLU A 48 -25.24 -0.41 3.30
N ALA A 49 -24.42 -1.21 3.99
CA ALA A 49 -24.52 -2.67 4.02
C ALA A 49 -24.96 -3.16 5.41
N GLU A 50 -25.86 -4.14 5.45
CA GLU A 50 -26.28 -4.80 6.69
C GLU A 50 -26.39 -6.31 6.46
N GLY A 51 -25.51 -7.08 7.08
CA GLY A 51 -25.29 -8.52 6.84
C GLY A 51 -24.62 -8.83 5.49
N LEU A 52 -24.48 -7.85 4.60
CA LEU A 52 -23.94 -8.07 3.26
C LEU A 52 -22.41 -8.10 3.31
N ARG A 53 -21.84 -9.23 2.90
CA ARG A 53 -20.40 -9.39 2.64
C ARG A 53 -20.22 -9.76 1.19
N GLY A 54 -19.26 -9.17 0.49
CA GLY A 54 -19.19 -9.32 -0.95
C GLY A 54 -18.23 -8.36 -1.66
N ILE A 55 -18.56 -8.03 -2.90
CA ILE A 55 -17.77 -7.14 -3.76
C ILE A 55 -18.71 -6.17 -4.46
N LEU A 56 -18.40 -4.88 -4.40
CA LEU A 56 -18.96 -3.86 -5.29
C LEU A 56 -18.03 -3.70 -6.49
N THR A 57 -18.55 -3.83 -7.71
CA THR A 57 -17.78 -3.70 -8.95
C THR A 57 -18.45 -2.71 -9.90
N ILE A 58 -17.67 -1.80 -10.47
CA ILE A 58 -18.12 -0.90 -11.53
C ILE A 58 -17.75 -1.51 -12.87
N LEU A 59 -18.75 -1.67 -13.73
CA LEU A 59 -18.57 -2.09 -15.11
C LEU A 59 -18.90 -0.92 -16.04
N ASP A 60 -18.09 -0.74 -17.08
CA ASP A 60 -18.32 0.25 -18.13
C ASP A 60 -19.49 -0.18 -19.06
N PRO A 61 -19.89 0.66 -20.03
CA PRO A 61 -20.97 0.32 -20.97
C PRO A 61 -20.72 -0.99 -21.75
N GLN A 62 -19.47 -1.37 -22.02
CA GLN A 62 -19.07 -2.63 -22.66
C GLN A 62 -18.90 -3.81 -21.68
N ALA A 63 -19.29 -3.65 -20.42
CA ALA A 63 -19.23 -4.66 -19.35
C ALA A 63 -17.80 -5.03 -18.92
N ARG A 64 -16.82 -4.18 -19.23
CA ARG A 64 -15.44 -4.32 -18.73
C ARG A 64 -15.34 -3.70 -17.34
N ARG A 65 -14.48 -4.29 -16.51
CA ARG A 65 -14.30 -3.87 -15.13
C ARG A 65 -13.51 -2.57 -15.03
N VAL A 66 -14.09 -1.56 -14.40
CA VAL A 66 -13.45 -0.27 -14.13
C VAL A 66 -12.75 -0.27 -12.77
N ARG A 67 -13.48 -0.61 -11.70
CA ARG A 67 -12.96 -0.62 -10.32
C ARG A 67 -13.83 -1.52 -9.45
N GLY A 68 -13.33 -1.98 -8.32
CA GLY A 68 -14.13 -2.73 -7.36
C GLY A 68 -13.55 -2.70 -5.96
N TRP A 69 -14.43 -2.95 -5.00
CA TRP A 69 -14.13 -2.86 -3.58
C TRP A 69 -14.73 -4.04 -2.85
N THR A 70 -14.01 -4.57 -1.87
CA THR A 70 -14.52 -5.59 -0.97
C THR A 70 -15.47 -4.94 0.05
N ILE A 71 -16.57 -5.63 0.32
CA ILE A 71 -17.55 -5.31 1.37
C ILE A 71 -17.35 -6.36 2.47
N ASP A 72 -16.69 -5.95 3.55
CA ASP A 72 -16.24 -6.84 4.63
C ASP A 72 -16.86 -6.50 5.99
N ASP A 73 -17.66 -5.44 6.08
CA ASP A 73 -18.35 -4.98 7.28
C ASP A 73 -19.75 -4.43 6.95
N ASP A 74 -20.48 -4.15 8.02
CA ASP A 74 -21.73 -3.40 7.97
C ASP A 74 -21.48 -1.90 8.13
N GLY A 75 -22.45 -1.11 7.73
CA GLY A 75 -22.41 0.35 7.83
C GLY A 75 -22.28 1.03 6.47
N SER A 76 -22.04 2.34 6.51
CA SER A 76 -22.00 3.19 5.33
C SER A 76 -20.57 3.41 4.84
N ARG A 77 -20.34 3.19 3.55
CA ARG A 77 -19.06 3.46 2.86
C ARG A 77 -19.30 4.17 1.54
N SER A 78 -18.42 5.11 1.21
CA SER A 78 -18.46 5.83 -0.06
C SER A 78 -17.37 5.38 -1.02
N PHE A 79 -17.70 5.42 -2.32
CA PHE A 79 -16.85 4.99 -3.42
C PHE A 79 -16.95 6.01 -4.57
N ALA A 80 -15.84 6.26 -5.26
CA ALA A 80 -15.82 7.15 -6.41
C ALA A 80 -15.13 6.51 -7.62
N PHE A 81 -15.64 6.82 -8.81
CA PHE A 81 -15.04 6.41 -10.09
C PHE A 81 -15.31 7.44 -11.20
N VAL A 82 -14.47 7.43 -12.25
CA VAL A 82 -14.63 8.27 -13.44
C VAL A 82 -15.24 7.50 -14.60
N ALA A 83 -16.13 8.14 -15.35
CA ALA A 83 -16.70 7.61 -16.59
C ALA A 83 -15.79 7.99 -17.77
N GLU A 84 -15.11 7.03 -18.40
CA GLU A 84 -14.20 7.31 -19.52
C GLU A 84 -14.90 7.67 -20.83
N GLU A 85 -16.13 7.19 -20.97
CA GLU A 85 -17.02 7.39 -22.09
C GLU A 85 -18.43 7.66 -21.58
N ALA A 86 -19.23 8.35 -22.40
CA ALA A 86 -20.63 8.55 -22.10
C ALA A 86 -21.40 7.23 -22.29
N GLY A 87 -22.25 6.88 -21.34
CA GLY A 87 -23.07 5.68 -21.45
C GLY A 87 -23.58 5.16 -20.12
N THR A 88 -24.19 3.97 -20.17
CA THR A 88 -24.75 3.30 -19.00
C THR A 88 -23.70 2.40 -18.35
N TYR A 89 -23.18 2.85 -17.22
CA TYR A 89 -22.34 2.04 -16.33
C TYR A 89 -23.23 1.11 -15.49
N ARG A 90 -22.65 0.04 -14.97
CA ARG A 90 -23.32 -0.88 -14.03
C ARG A 90 -22.58 -0.90 -12.71
N VAL A 91 -23.30 -0.58 -11.64
CA VAL A 91 -22.86 -0.80 -10.26
C VAL A 91 -23.32 -2.20 -9.87
N GLN A 92 -22.40 -3.16 -9.95
CA GLN A 92 -22.66 -4.55 -9.62
C GLN A 92 -22.35 -4.80 -8.14
N LEU A 93 -23.30 -5.34 -7.39
CA LEU A 93 -23.07 -5.90 -6.07
C LEU A 93 -23.13 -7.41 -6.17
N ALA A 94 -22.05 -8.09 -5.76
CA ALA A 94 -21.99 -9.55 -5.69
C ALA A 94 -21.81 -9.97 -4.23
N ALA A 95 -22.75 -10.74 -3.70
CA ALA A 95 -22.66 -11.30 -2.37
C ALA A 95 -21.66 -12.47 -2.35
N GLY A 96 -20.91 -12.58 -1.25
CA GLY A 96 -20.14 -13.77 -0.89
C GLY A 96 -21.07 -14.90 -0.44
N ALA A 97 -20.62 -15.76 0.47
CA ALA A 97 -21.47 -16.85 0.97
C ALA A 97 -22.67 -16.37 1.81
N GLY A 98 -22.57 -15.20 2.44
CA GLY A 98 -23.62 -14.61 3.27
C GLY A 98 -24.66 -13.82 2.45
N ALA A 99 -25.82 -13.58 3.05
CA ALA A 99 -26.89 -12.76 2.49
C ALA A 99 -27.08 -11.49 3.32
N GLY A 100 -27.54 -10.40 2.71
CA GLY A 100 -27.73 -9.15 3.45
C GLY A 100 -28.50 -8.08 2.69
N ASN A 101 -28.91 -7.07 3.45
CA ASN A 101 -29.54 -5.88 2.94
C ASN A 101 -28.49 -4.87 2.46
N TYR A 102 -28.89 -4.06 1.49
CA TYR A 102 -28.10 -2.93 1.05
C TYR A 102 -28.98 -1.72 0.70
N ARG A 103 -28.38 -0.54 0.83
CA ARG A 103 -28.89 0.71 0.25
C ARG A 103 -27.77 1.39 -0.53
N LEU A 104 -28.00 1.62 -1.81
CA LEU A 104 -27.10 2.35 -2.70
C LEU A 104 -27.66 3.74 -3.00
N THR A 105 -26.81 4.75 -2.91
CA THR A 105 -27.18 6.15 -3.17
C THR A 105 -26.13 6.80 -4.05
N LEU A 106 -26.51 7.44 -5.16
CA LEU A 106 -25.63 8.36 -5.87
C LEU A 106 -25.58 9.68 -5.09
N ILE A 107 -24.45 9.96 -4.45
CA ILE A 107 -24.27 11.17 -3.64
C ILE A 107 -24.16 12.39 -4.56
N GLN A 108 -23.31 12.30 -5.58
CA GLN A 108 -23.08 13.39 -6.52
C GLN A 108 -22.42 12.89 -7.80
N THR A 109 -22.60 13.67 -8.86
CA THR A 109 -21.83 13.59 -10.10
C THR A 109 -21.13 14.92 -10.35
N LEU A 110 -19.82 14.90 -10.58
CA LEU A 110 -19.04 16.08 -10.96
C LEU A 110 -18.68 15.98 -12.45
N SER A 111 -19.10 16.95 -13.26
CA SER A 111 -18.81 17.01 -14.69
C SER A 111 -17.34 17.34 -14.96
N LEU A 112 -16.89 17.25 -16.23
CA LEU A 112 -15.55 17.71 -16.60
C LEU A 112 -15.39 19.23 -16.41
N GLU A 113 -16.38 20.03 -16.82
CA GLU A 113 -16.28 21.50 -16.78
C GLU A 113 -16.20 22.05 -15.35
N GLU A 114 -16.94 21.45 -14.42
CA GLU A 114 -16.91 21.81 -13.00
C GLU A 114 -15.56 21.47 -12.32
N ARG A 115 -14.74 20.60 -12.92
CA ARG A 115 -13.49 20.11 -12.32
C ARG A 115 -12.24 20.90 -12.67
N VAL A 116 -12.22 21.74 -13.71
CA VAL A 116 -10.93 22.22 -14.29
C VAL A 116 -10.73 23.73 -14.37
N ARG A 117 -9.56 24.17 -13.91
CA ARG A 117 -8.89 25.41 -14.33
C ARG A 117 -7.49 25.09 -14.87
N PRO A 118 -7.01 25.79 -15.92
CA PRO A 118 -5.62 25.65 -16.35
C PRO A 118 -4.68 26.13 -15.23
N VAL A 119 -3.67 25.33 -14.90
CA VAL A 119 -2.56 25.73 -14.02
C VAL A 119 -1.31 25.87 -14.88
N ALA A 120 -0.82 27.10 -15.04
CA ALA A 120 0.48 27.34 -15.63
C ALA A 120 1.55 27.23 -14.55
N ASN A 121 2.63 26.49 -14.80
CA ASN A 121 3.81 26.48 -13.93
C ASN A 121 5.09 26.47 -14.77
N PRO A 122 6.10 27.30 -14.43
CA PRO A 122 7.43 27.17 -15.00
C PRO A 122 8.13 25.92 -14.43
N ARG A 123 8.87 25.16 -15.26
CA ARG A 123 9.44 23.87 -14.86
C ARG A 123 10.82 23.56 -15.39
N LEU A 124 11.47 22.64 -14.68
CA LEU A 124 12.63 21.90 -15.15
C LEU A 124 12.26 21.12 -16.43
N GLU A 125 13.03 21.33 -17.48
CA GLU A 125 12.79 20.72 -18.79
C GLU A 125 13.96 19.81 -19.18
N SER A 126 13.67 18.56 -19.55
CA SER A 126 14.69 17.59 -19.93
C SER A 126 15.24 17.86 -21.34
N SER A 127 16.45 17.37 -21.61
CA SER A 127 17.09 17.52 -22.92
C SER A 127 16.30 16.86 -24.03
N ARG A 128 15.64 15.72 -23.77
CA ARG A 128 14.73 15.08 -24.74
C ARG A 128 13.54 15.96 -25.14
N ILE A 129 12.92 16.66 -24.18
CA ILE A 129 11.82 17.59 -24.50
C ILE A 129 12.35 18.80 -25.29
N GLN A 130 13.52 19.33 -24.95
CA GLN A 130 14.15 20.41 -25.71
C GLN A 130 14.43 20.00 -27.16
N GLN A 131 14.94 18.79 -27.37
CA GLN A 131 15.18 18.21 -28.69
C GLN A 131 13.87 18.02 -29.48
N LEU A 132 12.82 17.50 -28.85
CA LEU A 132 11.50 17.37 -29.48
C LEU A 132 10.98 18.75 -29.92
N ARG A 133 11.02 19.76 -29.03
CA ARG A 133 10.61 21.13 -29.38
C ARG A 133 11.37 21.67 -30.59
N ALA A 134 12.69 21.48 -30.63
CA ALA A 134 13.51 21.90 -31.76
C ALA A 134 13.15 21.14 -33.05
N ALA A 135 12.87 19.83 -32.98
CA ALA A 135 12.50 19.03 -34.14
C ALA A 135 11.10 19.36 -34.69
N LEU A 136 10.17 19.80 -33.83
CA LEU A 136 8.82 20.21 -34.21
C LEU A 136 8.79 21.44 -35.11
N THR A 137 9.82 22.30 -35.09
CA THR A 137 9.88 23.48 -35.97
C THR A 137 10.24 23.13 -37.42
N VAL A 138 10.79 21.93 -37.65
CA VAL A 138 11.29 21.50 -38.96
C VAL A 138 10.43 20.40 -39.57
N ARG A 139 10.15 19.33 -38.82
CA ARG A 139 9.36 18.17 -39.30
C ARG A 139 8.39 17.67 -38.21
N PRO A 140 7.30 18.41 -37.93
CA PRO A 140 6.42 18.15 -36.79
C PRO A 140 5.89 16.72 -36.72
N GLU A 141 5.27 16.21 -37.79
CA GLU A 141 4.65 14.88 -37.80
C GLU A 141 5.67 13.75 -37.57
N ARG A 142 6.81 13.82 -38.25
CA ARG A 142 7.88 12.83 -38.12
C ARG A 142 8.54 12.88 -36.73
N ALA A 143 8.76 14.08 -36.20
CA ALA A 143 9.32 14.28 -34.87
C ALA A 143 8.40 13.68 -33.80
N LEU A 144 7.10 13.99 -33.86
CA LEU A 144 6.11 13.49 -32.91
C LEU A 144 5.93 11.96 -33.00
N ALA A 145 5.85 11.40 -34.20
CA ALA A 145 5.75 9.96 -34.40
C ALA A 145 7.01 9.23 -33.90
N SER A 146 8.20 9.82 -34.10
CA SER A 146 9.44 9.24 -33.61
C SER A 146 9.52 9.26 -32.09
N PHE A 147 9.13 10.37 -31.46
CA PHE A 147 9.11 10.53 -30.02
C PHE A 147 8.19 9.51 -29.34
N TRP A 148 6.95 9.36 -29.80
CA TRP A 148 6.01 8.41 -29.21
C TRP A 148 6.46 6.95 -29.38
N ARG A 149 7.11 6.62 -30.49
CA ARG A 149 7.68 5.30 -30.71
C ARG A 149 8.85 5.01 -29.78
N GLU A 150 9.72 5.98 -29.54
CA GLU A 150 10.81 5.87 -28.57
C GLU A 150 10.27 5.70 -27.15
N ALA A 151 9.30 6.54 -26.75
CA ALA A 151 8.69 6.44 -25.43
C ALA A 151 7.97 5.10 -25.20
N ALA A 152 7.31 4.55 -26.22
CA ALA A 152 6.69 3.24 -26.14
C ALA A 152 7.73 2.09 -26.05
N ALA A 153 8.89 2.25 -26.70
CA ALA A 153 9.96 1.24 -26.67
C ALA A 153 10.70 1.22 -25.33
N GLU A 154 10.98 2.39 -24.74
CA GLU A 154 11.69 2.51 -23.46
C GLU A 154 10.78 2.35 -22.23
N GLY A 155 9.50 2.66 -22.38
CA GLY A 155 8.54 2.76 -21.30
C GLY A 155 8.73 4.02 -20.43
N THR A 156 7.66 4.48 -19.81
CA THR A 156 7.66 5.72 -19.01
C THR A 156 7.78 5.49 -17.50
N PRO A 157 8.24 6.49 -16.73
CA PRO A 157 8.80 7.76 -17.20
C PRO A 157 10.14 7.55 -17.92
N LEU A 158 10.45 8.43 -18.88
CA LEU A 158 11.78 8.45 -19.50
C LEU A 158 12.82 8.85 -18.47
N ARG A 159 14.03 8.30 -18.57
CA ARG A 159 15.08 8.45 -17.56
C ARG A 159 16.36 8.97 -18.22
N GLU A 160 16.86 10.09 -17.72
CA GLU A 160 18.10 10.72 -18.16
C GLU A 160 18.98 10.99 -16.95
N ALA A 161 20.30 10.81 -17.04
CA ALA A 161 21.20 11.26 -15.97
C ALA A 161 21.11 12.79 -15.82
N ASP A 162 21.07 13.31 -14.59
CA ASP A 162 21.12 14.77 -14.40
C ASP A 162 22.54 15.26 -14.74
N PRO A 163 22.72 16.14 -15.73
CA PRO A 163 24.04 16.62 -16.13
C PRO A 163 24.75 17.43 -15.03
N ARG A 164 24.02 17.85 -13.99
CA ARG A 164 24.55 18.65 -12.88
C ARG A 164 24.90 17.80 -11.65
N ASP A 165 24.38 16.58 -11.54
CA ASP A 165 24.64 15.71 -10.40
C ASP A 165 24.43 14.23 -10.79
N PRO A 166 25.51 13.42 -10.92
CA PRO A 166 25.40 12.03 -11.35
C PRO A 166 24.61 11.14 -10.37
N ARG A 167 24.39 11.59 -9.12
CA ARG A 167 23.57 10.86 -8.13
C ARG A 167 22.08 11.07 -8.33
N MET A 168 21.69 11.87 -9.32
CA MET A 168 20.30 12.22 -9.62
C MET A 168 19.94 11.81 -11.04
N THR A 169 18.70 11.38 -11.20
CA THR A 169 18.08 11.04 -12.47
C THR A 169 16.94 12.03 -12.75
N LEU A 170 16.90 12.56 -13.96
CA LEU A 170 15.77 13.29 -14.50
C LEU A 170 14.74 12.28 -15.02
N CYS A 171 13.55 12.29 -14.41
CA CYS A 171 12.45 11.40 -14.77
C CYS A 171 11.35 12.21 -15.46
N THR A 172 11.19 12.01 -16.77
CA THR A 172 10.16 12.69 -17.57
C THR A 172 8.92 11.82 -17.67
N PHE A 173 7.87 12.22 -16.95
CA PHE A 173 6.56 11.62 -17.00
C PHE A 173 5.80 12.16 -18.20
N LEU A 174 5.06 11.29 -18.88
CA LEU A 174 4.36 11.61 -20.11
C LEU A 174 2.89 11.20 -20.02
N TRP A 175 2.04 11.95 -20.70
CA TRP A 175 0.68 11.54 -21.01
C TRP A 175 0.35 11.94 -22.45
N ARG A 176 -0.23 11.00 -23.20
CA ARG A 176 -0.70 11.26 -24.56
C ARG A 176 -2.11 11.82 -24.49
N GLY A 177 -2.21 13.14 -24.65
CA GLY A 177 -3.44 13.90 -24.57
C GLY A 177 -4.42 13.61 -25.70
N ASN A 178 -5.67 13.91 -25.44
CA ASN A 178 -6.75 13.93 -26.42
C ASN A 178 -7.64 15.16 -26.20
N ALA A 179 -8.68 15.31 -27.01
CA ALA A 179 -9.61 16.44 -26.92
C ALA A 179 -10.34 16.57 -25.57
N ALA A 180 -10.35 15.53 -24.73
CA ALA A 180 -10.94 15.54 -23.38
C ALA A 180 -9.91 15.77 -22.27
N THR A 181 -8.60 15.81 -22.58
CA THR A 181 -7.55 16.06 -21.59
C THR A 181 -7.51 17.54 -21.26
N ARG A 182 -7.54 17.87 -19.96
CA ARG A 182 -7.58 19.24 -19.44
C ARG A 182 -6.49 19.51 -18.40
N ASN A 183 -6.16 18.51 -17.58
CA ASN A 183 -4.97 18.52 -16.72
C ASN A 183 -4.47 17.08 -16.53
N VAL A 184 -3.19 16.92 -16.20
CA VAL A 184 -2.62 15.65 -15.77
C VAL A 184 -1.63 15.90 -14.65
N ARG A 185 -1.65 15.08 -13.60
CA ARG A 185 -0.74 15.20 -12.44
C ARG A 185 -0.09 13.86 -12.13
N VAL A 186 1.18 13.87 -11.76
CA VAL A 186 1.86 12.71 -11.16
C VAL A 186 1.48 12.63 -9.68
N HIS A 187 0.99 11.49 -9.22
CA HIS A 187 0.97 11.19 -7.80
C HIS A 187 2.08 10.19 -7.51
N LEU A 188 3.20 10.74 -7.05
CA LEU A 188 4.39 10.00 -6.69
C LEU A 188 4.36 9.70 -5.19
N LEU A 189 4.55 8.44 -4.80
CA LEU A 189 4.73 8.04 -3.40
C LEU A 189 6.14 8.39 -2.87
N TYR A 190 6.65 9.58 -3.21
CA TYR A 190 7.93 10.13 -2.76
C TYR A 190 7.82 11.65 -2.73
N ARG A 191 7.84 12.25 -1.53
CA ARG A 191 7.52 13.67 -1.36
C ARG A 191 8.79 14.53 -1.43
N THR A 192 9.29 14.85 -2.63
CA THR A 192 10.50 15.68 -2.79
C THR A 192 10.30 17.02 -3.52
N THR A 193 9.22 17.22 -4.28
CA THR A 193 8.95 18.46 -5.06
C THR A 193 7.60 19.08 -4.71
N LEU A 194 7.45 20.41 -4.77
CA LEU A 194 6.19 21.08 -4.36
C LEU A 194 4.98 20.46 -5.11
N PRO A 195 3.76 20.48 -4.54
CA PRO A 195 2.60 19.83 -5.15
C PRO A 195 2.38 20.18 -6.64
N ASN A 196 2.69 21.43 -6.98
CA ASN A 196 2.59 22.02 -8.31
C ASN A 196 3.67 21.53 -9.32
N ASP A 197 4.77 20.95 -8.83
CA ASP A 197 5.84 20.41 -9.66
C ASP A 197 5.43 19.10 -10.35
N TYR A 198 4.36 18.46 -9.88
CA TYR A 198 3.85 17.20 -10.41
C TYR A 198 2.84 17.35 -11.56
N ASP A 199 2.39 18.57 -11.91
CA ASP A 199 1.26 18.82 -12.83
C ASP A 199 1.62 18.88 -14.33
N LEU A 200 1.75 17.80 -15.09
CA LEU A 200 2.16 17.84 -16.51
C LEU A 200 1.63 19.03 -17.34
N ALA A 201 2.52 19.64 -18.11
CA ALA A 201 2.22 20.73 -19.03
C ALA A 201 2.07 20.18 -20.45
N LEU A 202 1.13 20.75 -21.22
CA LEU A 202 0.99 20.45 -22.64
C LEU A 202 2.11 21.13 -23.43
N LEU A 203 2.86 20.36 -24.22
CA LEU A 203 3.77 20.90 -25.22
C LEU A 203 2.94 21.52 -26.37
N PRO A 204 3.01 22.85 -26.59
CA PRO A 204 2.11 23.53 -27.51
C PRO A 204 2.09 22.94 -28.91
N GLY A 205 0.90 22.80 -29.51
CA GLY A 205 0.72 22.25 -30.85
C GLY A 205 0.86 20.73 -30.96
N THR A 206 0.88 20.00 -29.85
CA THR A 206 1.03 18.54 -29.82
C THR A 206 -0.01 17.86 -28.92
N ASP A 207 0.05 16.52 -28.81
CA ASP A 207 -0.64 15.72 -27.80
C ASP A 207 0.26 15.35 -26.60
N VAL A 208 1.46 15.93 -26.49
CA VAL A 208 2.45 15.56 -25.47
C VAL A 208 2.24 16.38 -24.21
N TRP A 209 1.68 15.75 -23.17
CA TRP A 209 1.72 16.28 -21.81
C TRP A 209 2.97 15.74 -21.12
N HIS A 210 3.73 16.61 -20.44
CA HIS A 210 4.96 16.19 -19.77
C HIS A 210 5.27 16.96 -18.49
N THR A 211 5.98 16.31 -17.57
CA THR A 211 6.71 16.97 -16.48
C THR A 211 7.99 16.21 -16.20
N THR A 212 9.07 16.92 -15.85
CA THR A 212 10.34 16.30 -15.49
C THR A 212 10.60 16.52 -14.01
N ILE A 213 10.77 15.42 -13.28
CA ILE A 213 11.03 15.43 -11.84
C ILE A 213 12.43 14.89 -11.62
N ARG A 214 13.24 15.62 -10.86
CA ARG A 214 14.59 15.22 -10.46
C ARG A 214 14.50 14.32 -9.23
N LEU A 215 14.93 13.05 -9.36
CA LEU A 215 14.85 12.03 -8.32
C LEU A 215 16.23 11.41 -8.05
N PRO A 216 16.55 10.97 -6.82
CA PRO A 216 17.86 10.35 -6.55
C PRO A 216 17.99 9.01 -7.24
N SER A 217 19.11 8.75 -7.93
CA SER A 217 19.31 7.57 -8.80
C SER A 217 19.23 6.23 -8.10
N GLN A 218 19.36 6.19 -6.77
CA GLN A 218 19.18 5.01 -5.94
C GLN A 218 17.70 4.71 -5.60
N GLY A 219 16.78 5.52 -6.13
CA GLY A 219 15.38 5.53 -5.77
C GLY A 219 14.56 4.36 -6.29
N ARG A 220 13.63 3.88 -5.46
CA ARG A 220 12.53 3.01 -5.87
C ARG A 220 11.21 3.59 -5.36
N PHE A 221 10.27 3.79 -6.28
CA PHE A 221 9.00 4.46 -5.99
C PHE A 221 7.83 3.77 -6.70
N ALA A 222 6.63 3.94 -6.19
CA ALA A 222 5.41 3.75 -6.97
C ALA A 222 4.77 5.09 -7.32
N TYR A 223 4.10 5.18 -8.47
CA TYR A 223 3.36 6.36 -8.88
C TYR A 223 2.08 6.01 -9.65
N THR A 224 1.17 6.97 -9.72
CA THR A 224 0.02 6.98 -10.62
C THR A 224 -0.04 8.32 -11.37
N LEU A 225 -0.81 8.36 -12.46
CA LEU A 225 -1.22 9.57 -13.15
C LEU A 225 -2.68 9.88 -12.80
N LEU A 226 -2.95 11.13 -12.44
CA LEU A 226 -4.30 11.64 -12.27
C LEU A 226 -4.64 12.49 -13.49
N VAL A 227 -5.59 12.04 -14.28
CA VAL A 227 -6.02 12.72 -15.51
C VAL A 227 -7.33 13.42 -15.23
N ASN A 228 -7.41 14.72 -15.51
CA ASN A 228 -8.57 15.55 -15.21
C ASN A 228 -8.95 15.49 -13.73
N ALA A 229 -7.95 15.54 -12.85
CA ALA A 229 -8.20 15.63 -11.40
C ALA A 229 -9.05 16.88 -11.10
N PRO A 230 -9.97 16.81 -10.11
CA PRO A 230 -10.65 18.00 -9.62
C PRO A 230 -9.62 19.08 -9.26
N SER A 231 -9.91 20.33 -9.58
CA SER A 231 -9.12 21.52 -9.20
C SER A 231 -9.23 21.85 -7.71
N LEU A 232 -9.27 20.81 -6.88
CA LEU A 232 -9.19 20.87 -5.44
C LEU A 232 -7.72 20.79 -5.04
N ALA A 233 -7.39 21.35 -3.87
CA ALA A 233 -6.07 21.15 -3.29
C ALA A 233 -5.80 19.64 -3.14
N PRO A 234 -4.59 19.14 -3.46
CA PRO A 234 -4.27 17.74 -3.22
C PRO A 234 -4.58 17.38 -1.76
N PRO A 235 -5.28 16.26 -1.51
CA PRO A 235 -5.68 15.91 -0.18
C PRO A 235 -4.46 15.55 0.65
N ASP A 236 -4.40 16.09 1.86
CA ASP A 236 -3.49 15.64 2.91
C ASP A 236 -4.16 14.53 3.73
N ILE A 237 -3.47 14.10 4.79
CA ILE A 237 -3.96 13.03 5.67
C ILE A 237 -5.20 13.45 6.48
N ASP A 238 -5.45 14.75 6.67
CA ASP A 238 -6.59 15.30 7.42
C ASP A 238 -7.80 15.66 6.56
N SER A 239 -7.60 15.66 5.25
CA SER A 239 -8.68 15.90 4.29
C SER A 239 -9.84 14.92 4.48
N ALA A 240 -11.05 15.44 4.32
CA ALA A 240 -12.29 14.68 4.42
C ALA A 240 -12.24 13.43 3.51
N PRO A 241 -12.77 12.27 3.94
CA PRO A 241 -12.76 11.04 3.15
C PRO A 241 -13.33 11.23 1.73
N GLU A 242 -14.41 11.99 1.59
CA GLU A 242 -15.06 12.27 0.31
C GLU A 242 -14.14 13.05 -0.62
N HIS A 243 -13.40 14.03 -0.08
CA HIS A 243 -12.42 14.79 -0.86
C HIS A 243 -11.32 13.86 -1.43
N LYS A 244 -10.78 12.97 -0.60
CA LYS A 244 -9.78 11.97 -1.04
C LYS A 244 -10.35 11.06 -2.13
N LEU A 245 -11.58 10.57 -1.95
CA LEU A 245 -12.25 9.68 -2.90
C LEU A 245 -12.43 10.35 -4.26
N LEU A 246 -12.98 11.56 -4.29
CA LEU A 246 -13.16 12.33 -5.52
C LEU A 246 -11.83 12.60 -6.23
N TYR A 247 -10.82 13.00 -5.46
CA TYR A 247 -9.51 13.33 -6.00
C TYR A 247 -8.82 12.12 -6.63
N PHE A 248 -8.84 10.95 -5.97
CA PHE A 248 -8.21 9.72 -6.46
C PHE A 248 -9.11 8.85 -7.36
N ALA A 249 -10.33 9.30 -7.67
CA ALA A 249 -11.23 8.61 -8.61
C ALA A 249 -10.62 8.48 -10.02
N VAL A 250 -9.77 9.44 -10.40
CA VAL A 250 -9.09 9.50 -11.71
C VAL A 250 -7.65 8.96 -11.68
N SER A 251 -7.18 8.51 -10.51
CA SER A 251 -5.82 7.98 -10.36
C SER A 251 -5.69 6.63 -11.04
N GLN A 252 -4.72 6.51 -11.94
CA GLN A 252 -4.47 5.28 -12.72
C GLN A 252 -2.98 5.01 -12.90
N ALA A 253 -2.62 3.74 -13.06
CA ALA A 253 -1.32 3.35 -13.55
C ALA A 253 -1.02 4.01 -14.90
N ASP A 254 0.23 4.38 -15.09
CA ASP A 254 0.74 4.92 -16.33
C ASP A 254 0.58 3.89 -17.47
N PRO A 255 -0.22 4.19 -18.50
CA PRO A 255 -0.47 3.26 -19.59
C PRO A 255 0.77 3.03 -20.48
N LEU A 256 1.78 3.90 -20.40
CA LEU A 256 3.02 3.79 -21.15
C LEU A 256 4.15 3.12 -20.34
N ASN A 257 3.91 2.80 -19.06
CA ASN A 257 4.83 1.98 -18.29
C ASN A 257 4.53 0.50 -18.54
N PRO A 258 5.47 -0.27 -19.11
CA PRO A 258 5.25 -1.69 -19.40
C PRO A 258 5.15 -2.55 -18.15
N ARG A 259 5.47 -2.00 -16.97
CA ARG A 259 5.38 -2.67 -15.68
C ARG A 259 4.22 -2.10 -14.87
N ARG A 260 3.60 -2.97 -14.08
CA ARG A 260 2.59 -2.62 -13.09
C ARG A 260 2.89 -3.31 -11.77
N CYS A 261 2.52 -2.68 -10.67
CA CYS A 261 2.51 -3.30 -9.36
C CYS A 261 1.11 -3.21 -8.75
N PHE A 262 0.77 -4.25 -7.98
CA PHE A 262 -0.52 -4.38 -7.31
C PHE A 262 -1.72 -4.37 -8.28
N ASP A 263 -1.50 -4.87 -9.51
CA ASP A 263 -2.44 -4.90 -10.65
C ASP A 263 -3.47 -6.04 -10.57
N GLU A 264 -3.84 -6.48 -9.37
CA GLU A 264 -4.87 -7.50 -9.20
C GLU A 264 -6.16 -6.81 -8.72
N PRO A 265 -7.28 -6.86 -9.50
CA PRO A 265 -7.62 -7.77 -10.59
C PRO A 265 -7.52 -7.21 -12.05
N GLY A 266 -6.50 -6.41 -12.37
CA GLY A 266 -6.16 -6.02 -13.75
C GLY A 266 -6.74 -4.68 -14.23
N SER A 267 -7.37 -3.90 -13.34
CA SER A 267 -7.76 -2.53 -13.68
C SER A 267 -6.59 -1.57 -13.52
N ARG A 268 -6.38 -0.71 -14.52
CA ARG A 268 -5.41 0.40 -14.42
C ARG A 268 -5.71 1.36 -13.27
N TYR A 269 -6.95 1.46 -12.81
CA TYR A 269 -7.35 2.33 -11.68
C TYR A 269 -7.02 1.74 -10.31
N GLU A 270 -6.57 0.49 -10.26
CA GLU A 270 -6.22 -0.22 -9.03
C GLU A 270 -4.76 -0.64 -8.99
N ALA A 271 -4.08 -0.54 -10.13
CA ALA A 271 -2.65 -0.71 -10.26
C ALA A 271 -1.89 0.60 -9.98
N LEU A 272 -0.63 0.42 -9.58
CA LEU A 272 0.38 1.46 -9.55
C LEU A 272 1.45 1.16 -10.60
N SER A 273 2.19 2.18 -11.01
CA SER A 273 3.36 2.03 -11.88
C SER A 273 4.63 2.06 -11.03
N PRO A 274 5.49 1.03 -11.10
CA PRO A 274 6.76 1.03 -10.41
C PRO A 274 7.77 1.89 -11.18
N LEU A 275 8.57 2.64 -10.44
CA LEU A 275 9.75 3.37 -10.92
C LEU A 275 10.96 2.89 -10.12
N VAL A 276 11.84 2.13 -10.77
CA VAL A 276 13.12 1.69 -10.20
C VAL A 276 14.21 2.44 -10.96
N LEU A 277 15.00 3.24 -10.25
CA LEU A 277 16.06 4.05 -10.85
C LEU A 277 17.37 3.23 -10.98
N PRO A 278 18.29 3.67 -11.85
CA PRO A 278 19.43 2.85 -12.28
C PRO A 278 20.31 2.31 -11.15
N ASP A 279 20.48 3.09 -10.08
CA ASP A 279 21.37 2.74 -8.96
C ASP A 279 20.58 2.18 -7.75
N ALA A 280 19.30 1.85 -7.93
CA ALA A 280 18.47 1.38 -6.84
C ALA A 280 19.00 0.05 -6.26
N PRO A 281 19.21 -0.06 -4.93
CA PRO A 281 19.74 -1.27 -4.32
C PRO A 281 18.94 -2.52 -4.71
N PRO A 282 19.62 -3.65 -5.02
CA PRO A 282 18.96 -4.87 -5.43
C PRO A 282 18.11 -5.45 -4.30
N GLN A 283 17.03 -6.14 -4.66
CA GLN A 283 16.17 -6.87 -3.73
C GLN A 283 16.11 -8.35 -4.14
N PRO A 284 17.23 -9.09 -3.99
CA PRO A 284 17.39 -10.42 -4.58
C PRO A 284 16.40 -11.46 -4.03
N TRP A 285 15.97 -11.28 -2.77
CA TRP A 285 15.09 -12.22 -2.06
C TRP A 285 13.64 -12.19 -2.54
N THR A 286 13.26 -11.24 -3.40
CA THR A 286 11.85 -10.99 -3.75
C THR A 286 11.33 -11.78 -4.94
N GLN A 287 12.21 -12.50 -5.66
CA GLN A 287 11.87 -13.25 -6.87
C GLN A 287 11.81 -14.74 -6.57
N GLU A 288 10.84 -15.45 -7.15
CA GLU A 288 10.80 -16.91 -7.06
C GLU A 288 12.03 -17.51 -7.77
N ARG A 289 12.70 -18.43 -7.07
CA ARG A 289 13.85 -19.18 -7.57
C ARG A 289 13.43 -20.62 -7.86
N PRO A 290 13.52 -21.12 -9.11
CA PRO A 290 13.09 -22.49 -9.45
C PRO A 290 13.84 -23.59 -8.69
N ASP A 291 15.08 -23.31 -8.29
CA ASP A 291 16.00 -24.21 -7.56
C ASP A 291 15.75 -24.22 -6.04
N VAL A 292 14.90 -23.33 -5.51
CA VAL A 292 14.64 -23.21 -4.07
C VAL A 292 13.40 -24.00 -3.69
N ALA A 293 13.55 -24.91 -2.72
CA ALA A 293 12.43 -25.68 -2.17
C ALA A 293 11.45 -24.76 -1.43
N ARG A 294 10.15 -24.89 -1.76
CA ARG A 294 9.11 -24.04 -1.20
C ARG A 294 8.65 -24.52 0.17
N GLY A 295 8.44 -23.58 1.09
CA GLY A 295 7.72 -23.83 2.33
C GLY A 295 6.22 -24.04 2.10
N ALA A 296 5.53 -24.46 3.15
CA ALA A 296 4.08 -24.65 3.13
C ALA A 296 3.37 -23.45 3.76
N LEU A 297 2.29 -22.99 3.14
CA LEU A 297 1.44 -21.92 3.65
C LEU A 297 0.04 -22.44 3.95
N ARG A 298 -0.39 -22.34 5.21
CA ARG A 298 -1.74 -22.72 5.67
C ARG A 298 -2.47 -21.51 6.21
N ARG A 299 -3.58 -21.13 5.59
CA ARG A 299 -4.46 -20.06 6.06
C ARG A 299 -5.60 -20.64 6.90
N VAL A 300 -5.86 -20.03 8.05
CA VAL A 300 -6.98 -20.34 8.95
C VAL A 300 -7.79 -19.09 9.23
N THR A 301 -9.07 -19.26 9.57
CA THR A 301 -9.86 -18.20 10.21
C THR A 301 -9.69 -18.34 11.71
N PHE A 302 -9.14 -17.33 12.35
CA PHE A 302 -8.92 -17.27 13.79
C PHE A 302 -10.03 -16.42 14.42
N LYS A 303 -10.76 -17.02 15.37
CA LYS A 303 -11.77 -16.34 16.17
C LYS A 303 -11.16 -15.89 17.48
N SER A 304 -11.22 -14.59 17.77
CA SER A 304 -10.71 -14.01 19.01
C SER A 304 -11.84 -13.75 19.99
N GLU A 305 -11.69 -14.24 21.22
CA GLU A 305 -12.60 -13.92 22.32
C GLU A 305 -12.30 -12.53 22.88
N LEU A 306 -11.03 -12.13 22.98
CA LEU A 306 -10.65 -10.81 23.45
C LEU A 306 -11.10 -9.70 22.50
N LEU A 307 -10.94 -9.89 21.19
CA LEU A 307 -11.27 -8.86 20.20
C LEU A 307 -12.71 -8.94 19.70
N GLN A 308 -13.43 -10.03 20.02
CA GLN A 308 -14.80 -10.27 19.56
C GLN A 308 -14.91 -10.18 18.02
N ASP A 309 -13.88 -10.67 17.33
CA ASP A 309 -13.84 -10.68 15.87
C ASP A 309 -13.24 -11.98 15.32
N GLU A 310 -13.39 -12.13 14.00
CA GLU A 310 -12.74 -13.18 13.22
C GLU A 310 -11.80 -12.54 12.21
N ARG A 311 -10.62 -13.15 12.02
CA ARG A 311 -9.60 -12.67 11.09
C ARG A 311 -8.86 -13.83 10.45
N HIS A 312 -8.22 -13.56 9.32
CA HIS A 312 -7.34 -14.56 8.71
C HIS A 312 -5.97 -14.58 9.39
N VAL A 313 -5.44 -15.78 9.62
CA VAL A 313 -4.06 -16.00 10.04
C VAL A 313 -3.44 -17.01 9.09
N SER A 314 -2.34 -16.64 8.46
CA SER A 314 -1.57 -17.51 7.56
C SER A 314 -0.30 -17.98 8.24
N VAL A 315 -0.13 -19.30 8.36
CA VAL A 315 1.06 -19.93 8.94
C VAL A 315 1.94 -20.46 7.82
N TYR A 316 3.17 -19.96 7.76
CA TYR A 316 4.23 -20.47 6.91
C TYR A 316 5.13 -21.40 7.74
N THR A 317 5.37 -22.60 7.22
CA THR A 317 6.41 -23.50 7.73
C THR A 317 7.48 -23.72 6.66
N PRO A 318 8.76 -23.76 7.03
CA PRO A 318 9.85 -23.92 6.08
C PRO A 318 9.79 -25.29 5.39
N SER A 319 10.45 -25.41 4.25
CA SER A 319 10.60 -26.72 3.61
C SER A 319 11.26 -27.72 4.57
N GLY A 320 10.76 -28.95 4.63
CA GLY A 320 11.25 -29.96 5.57
C GLY A 320 10.84 -29.77 7.04
N TYR A 321 9.87 -28.88 7.33
CA TYR A 321 9.37 -28.69 8.70
C TYR A 321 8.97 -30.02 9.37
N SER A 322 9.44 -30.21 10.61
CA SER A 322 9.16 -31.39 11.43
C SER A 322 8.86 -31.01 12.87
N ALA A 323 7.76 -31.56 13.42
CA ALA A 323 7.38 -31.37 14.81
C ALA A 323 8.39 -31.97 15.81
N GLY A 324 9.21 -32.94 15.39
CA GLY A 324 10.23 -33.58 16.22
C GLY A 324 11.61 -32.90 16.20
N ALA A 325 11.79 -31.83 15.42
CA ALA A 325 13.06 -31.09 15.35
C ALA A 325 13.30 -30.21 16.59
N LYS A 326 14.42 -29.49 16.63
CA LYS A 326 14.59 -28.40 17.60
C LYS A 326 13.53 -27.32 17.34
N PRO A 327 13.00 -26.64 18.39
CA PRO A 327 11.99 -25.60 18.20
C PRO A 327 12.46 -24.51 17.23
N TYR A 328 11.62 -24.19 16.25
CA TYR A 328 11.91 -23.20 15.22
C TYR A 328 11.85 -21.79 15.80
N GLY A 329 12.59 -20.85 15.21
CA GLY A 329 12.37 -19.42 15.48
C GLY A 329 10.93 -19.02 15.14
N LEU A 330 10.47 -17.89 15.67
CA LEU A 330 9.09 -17.44 15.47
C LEU A 330 9.06 -16.02 14.90
N LEU A 331 8.32 -15.83 13.81
CA LEU A 331 8.12 -14.52 13.18
C LEU A 331 6.63 -14.21 13.14
N PHE A 332 6.21 -13.08 13.70
CA PHE A 332 4.87 -12.52 13.51
C PHE A 332 4.93 -11.35 12.53
N VAL A 333 4.05 -11.33 11.54
CA VAL A 333 3.98 -10.24 10.55
C VAL A 333 2.55 -9.74 10.46
N PHE A 334 2.32 -8.45 10.70
CA PHE A 334 1.00 -7.84 10.53
C PHE A 334 0.65 -7.59 9.06
N ASP A 335 -0.62 -7.27 8.81
CA ASP A 335 -1.15 -6.97 7.46
C ASP A 335 -1.00 -8.16 6.48
N GLU A 336 -1.41 -9.36 6.89
CA GLU A 336 -1.29 -10.62 6.11
C GLU A 336 -1.69 -10.47 4.64
N GLN A 337 -2.81 -9.82 4.37
CA GLN A 337 -3.29 -9.64 3.01
C GLN A 337 -2.28 -8.90 2.12
N TRP A 338 -1.52 -7.96 2.67
CA TRP A 338 -0.50 -7.20 1.94
C TRP A 338 0.86 -7.88 2.00
N TYR A 339 1.20 -8.54 3.10
CA TYR A 339 2.43 -9.33 3.21
C TYR A 339 2.38 -10.70 2.50
N LEU A 340 1.26 -11.03 1.86
CA LEU A 340 1.17 -12.11 0.89
C LEU A 340 1.03 -11.62 -0.56
N SER A 341 0.33 -10.50 -0.79
CA SER A 341 0.06 -10.02 -2.15
C SER A 341 1.03 -8.95 -2.66
N ARG A 342 1.64 -8.17 -1.78
CA ARG A 342 2.47 -6.99 -2.11
C ARG A 342 3.92 -7.16 -1.71
N VAL A 343 4.13 -7.80 -0.57
CA VAL A 343 5.43 -8.33 -0.15
C VAL A 343 5.38 -9.83 -0.35
N PRO A 344 6.23 -10.45 -1.19
CA PRO A 344 6.22 -11.89 -1.41
C PRO A 344 6.90 -12.60 -0.23
N THR A 345 6.32 -12.50 0.98
CA THR A 345 6.94 -12.98 2.22
C THR A 345 7.33 -14.46 2.17
N PRO A 346 6.48 -15.40 1.70
CA PRO A 346 6.89 -16.81 1.59
C PRO A 346 8.13 -16.99 0.70
N THR A 347 8.18 -16.32 -0.44
CA THR A 347 9.34 -16.34 -1.35
C THR A 347 10.60 -15.77 -0.70
N ILE A 348 10.46 -14.66 0.03
CA ILE A 348 11.57 -14.05 0.77
C ILE A 348 12.11 -15.02 1.81
N LEU A 349 11.23 -15.67 2.58
CA LEU A 349 11.61 -16.66 3.58
C LEU A 349 12.28 -17.88 2.95
N ASP A 350 11.69 -18.45 1.89
CA ASP A 350 12.24 -19.59 1.15
C ASP A 350 13.67 -19.30 0.69
N ASN A 351 13.88 -18.15 0.03
CA ASN A 351 15.19 -17.79 -0.49
C ASN A 351 16.22 -17.51 0.63
N LEU A 352 15.82 -16.84 1.72
CA LEU A 352 16.71 -16.56 2.84
C LEU A 352 17.11 -17.84 3.59
N LEU A 353 16.17 -18.78 3.75
CA LEU A 353 16.42 -20.07 4.38
C LEU A 353 17.31 -20.96 3.53
N ALA A 354 17.07 -21.03 2.22
CA ALA A 354 17.88 -21.82 1.29
C ALA A 354 19.34 -21.35 1.26
N ASP A 355 19.58 -20.04 1.32
CA ASP A 355 20.93 -19.47 1.32
C ASP A 355 21.54 -19.37 2.75
N GLY A 356 20.88 -19.93 3.77
CA GLY A 356 21.35 -19.93 5.16
C GLY A 356 21.49 -18.53 5.77
N LYS A 357 20.79 -17.52 5.23
CA LYS A 357 20.85 -16.12 5.70
C LYS A 357 20.04 -15.87 6.96
N ILE A 358 19.06 -16.72 7.23
CA ILE A 358 18.29 -16.73 8.48
C ILE A 358 18.19 -18.18 8.99
N PRO A 359 18.10 -18.40 10.31
CA PRO A 359 17.86 -19.72 10.88
C PRO A 359 16.44 -20.22 10.56
N PRO A 360 16.18 -21.53 10.66
CA PRO A 360 14.85 -22.08 10.51
C PRO A 360 13.82 -21.43 11.44
N LEU A 361 12.74 -20.90 10.86
CA LEU A 361 11.65 -20.24 11.58
C LEU A 361 10.28 -20.60 11.01
N VAL A 362 9.25 -20.48 11.84
CA VAL A 362 7.83 -20.49 11.46
C VAL A 362 7.33 -19.05 11.45
N ALA A 363 6.61 -18.65 10.40
CA ALA A 363 6.06 -17.30 10.28
C ALA A 363 4.53 -17.30 10.38
N ILE A 364 3.98 -16.36 11.13
CA ILE A 364 2.56 -16.16 11.42
C ILE A 364 2.17 -14.79 10.87
N LEU A 365 1.52 -14.78 9.71
CA LEU A 365 1.02 -13.58 9.08
C LEU A 365 -0.41 -13.33 9.57
N ILE A 366 -0.66 -12.16 10.15
CA ILE A 366 -1.91 -11.82 10.83
C ILE A 366 -2.70 -10.82 9.99
N GLY A 367 -3.88 -11.23 9.56
CA GLY A 367 -4.82 -10.39 8.84
C GLY A 367 -5.46 -9.35 9.73
N ASN A 368 -5.91 -8.27 9.11
CA ASN A 368 -6.71 -7.27 9.79
C ASN A 368 -8.09 -7.84 10.15
N GLY A 369 -8.63 -7.39 11.29
CA GLY A 369 -10.03 -7.64 11.62
C GLY A 369 -10.99 -6.94 10.64
N PRO A 370 -12.30 -7.13 10.80
CA PRO A 370 -13.30 -6.57 9.89
C PRO A 370 -13.32 -5.03 9.95
N GLY A 371 -13.71 -4.43 8.83
CA GLY A 371 -13.93 -2.98 8.77
C GLY A 371 -12.69 -2.14 8.98
N ASP A 372 -12.83 -1.12 9.83
CA ASP A 372 -11.74 -0.20 10.21
C ASP A 372 -10.80 -0.76 11.30
N ALA A 373 -10.92 -2.05 11.65
CA ALA A 373 -10.20 -2.68 12.75
C ALA A 373 -8.69 -2.44 12.68
N ARG A 374 -8.08 -2.40 11.49
CA ARG A 374 -6.66 -2.06 11.33
C ARG A 374 -6.30 -0.74 12.02
N SER A 375 -7.08 0.31 11.79
CA SER A 375 -6.83 1.65 12.32
C SER A 375 -7.19 1.78 13.80
N ARG A 376 -8.08 0.93 14.33
CA ARG A 376 -8.44 0.90 15.76
C ARG A 376 -7.54 0.00 16.60
N GLN A 377 -7.09 -1.13 16.05
CA GLN A 377 -6.42 -2.21 16.81
C GLN A 377 -4.89 -2.19 16.67
N LEU A 378 -4.32 -1.70 15.57
CA LEU A 378 -2.86 -1.63 15.45
C LEU A 378 -2.23 -0.48 16.25
N PRO A 379 -2.77 0.76 16.25
CA PRO A 379 -2.13 1.87 16.95
C PRO A 379 -2.24 1.76 18.48
N CYS A 380 -1.20 1.22 19.11
CA CYS A 380 -1.02 1.15 20.56
C CYS A 380 -2.23 0.62 21.36
N HIS A 381 -2.97 -0.35 20.80
CA HIS A 381 -4.20 -0.86 21.40
C HIS A 381 -3.93 -1.97 22.44
N PRO A 382 -4.23 -1.76 23.74
CA PRO A 382 -3.94 -2.74 24.80
C PRO A 382 -4.54 -4.12 24.54
N LEU A 383 -5.82 -4.18 24.18
CA LEU A 383 -6.53 -5.46 24.01
C LEU A 383 -6.02 -6.25 22.79
N PHE A 384 -5.48 -5.55 21.79
CA PHE A 384 -4.85 -6.21 20.64
C PHE A 384 -3.50 -6.83 21.04
N ALA A 385 -2.73 -6.15 21.89
CA ALA A 385 -1.52 -6.72 22.45
C ALA A 385 -1.83 -7.92 23.36
N ASP A 386 -2.88 -7.84 24.17
CA ASP A 386 -3.37 -8.95 24.99
C ASP A 386 -3.78 -10.15 24.11
N PHE A 387 -4.50 -9.94 23.00
CA PHE A 387 -4.85 -10.97 22.01
C PHE A 387 -3.61 -11.73 21.50
N MET A 388 -2.56 -11.01 21.12
CA MET A 388 -1.34 -11.61 20.60
C MET A 388 -0.74 -12.63 21.58
N VAL A 389 -0.72 -12.30 22.87
CA VAL A 389 -0.03 -13.09 23.90
C VAL A 389 -0.93 -14.13 24.57
N LYS A 390 -2.21 -13.81 24.78
CA LYS A 390 -3.14 -14.65 25.54
C LYS A 390 -3.88 -15.65 24.66
N GLU A 391 -4.05 -15.35 23.37
CA GLU A 391 -4.78 -16.24 22.45
C GLU A 391 -3.87 -16.77 21.34
N LEU A 392 -3.21 -15.88 20.59
CA LEU A 392 -2.52 -16.28 19.37
C LEU A 392 -1.25 -17.09 19.64
N ILE A 393 -0.33 -16.61 20.49
CA ILE A 393 0.89 -17.36 20.84
C ILE A 393 0.56 -18.77 21.39
N PRO A 394 -0.34 -18.93 22.38
CA PRO A 394 -0.71 -20.24 22.88
C PRO A 394 -1.30 -21.15 21.80
N TRP A 395 -2.08 -20.60 20.87
CA TRP A 395 -2.56 -21.37 19.73
C TRP A 395 -1.42 -21.83 18.83
N VAL A 396 -0.48 -20.96 18.48
CA VAL A 396 0.68 -21.33 17.65
C VAL A 396 1.51 -22.43 18.32
N GLN A 397 1.82 -22.28 19.61
CA GLN A 397 2.64 -23.24 20.37
C GLN A 397 1.99 -24.62 20.53
N ARG A 398 0.65 -24.70 20.52
CA ARG A 398 -0.07 -25.99 20.53
C ARG A 398 -0.03 -26.72 19.19
N HIS A 399 0.14 -26.00 18.08
CA HIS A 399 0.01 -26.57 16.73
C HIS A 399 1.36 -26.70 16.00
N TYR A 400 2.38 -25.94 16.41
CA TYR A 400 3.67 -25.89 15.76
C TYR A 400 4.82 -25.94 16.78
N ASN A 401 5.91 -26.60 16.41
CA ASN A 401 7.12 -26.72 17.22
C ASN A 401 7.94 -25.43 17.13
N VAL A 402 7.56 -24.43 17.93
CA VAL A 402 8.18 -23.10 17.92
C VAL A 402 8.80 -22.76 19.25
N THR A 403 9.78 -21.88 19.23
CA THR A 403 10.45 -21.37 20.43
C THR A 403 9.48 -20.68 21.40
N ALA A 404 9.78 -20.77 22.69
CA ALA A 404 9.19 -19.92 23.73
C ALA A 404 10.15 -18.79 24.17
N GLU A 405 11.38 -18.77 23.64
CA GLU A 405 12.41 -17.80 23.99
C GLU A 405 12.16 -16.46 23.28
N PRO A 406 12.04 -15.33 23.99
CA PRO A 406 11.77 -14.02 23.38
C PRO A 406 12.87 -13.61 22.39
N GLY A 407 14.13 -13.92 22.71
CA GLY A 407 15.28 -13.63 21.86
C GLY A 407 15.22 -14.28 20.48
N ARG A 408 14.39 -15.33 20.31
CA ARG A 408 14.15 -16.04 19.05
C ARG A 408 12.76 -15.77 18.44
N THR A 409 12.08 -14.73 18.92
CA THR A 409 10.78 -14.28 18.43
C THR A 409 10.87 -12.86 17.88
N ILE A 410 10.50 -12.68 16.61
CA ILE A 410 10.42 -11.39 15.91
C ILE A 410 8.95 -11.01 15.74
N ILE A 411 8.61 -9.75 16.00
CA ILE A 411 7.34 -9.15 15.62
C ILE A 411 7.57 -8.02 14.63
N ALA A 412 6.86 -8.05 13.51
CA ALA A 412 7.13 -7.24 12.34
C ALA A 412 5.87 -6.57 11.75
N GLY A 413 6.05 -5.40 11.15
CA GLY A 413 5.01 -4.75 10.36
C GLY A 413 5.42 -3.41 9.77
N ALA A 414 4.58 -2.88 8.88
CA ALA A 414 4.80 -1.58 8.24
C ALA A 414 3.81 -0.52 8.73
N SER A 415 4.23 0.75 8.85
CA SER A 415 3.36 1.86 9.26
C SER A 415 2.71 1.63 10.63
N TYR A 416 1.37 1.53 10.71
CA TYR A 416 0.69 1.13 11.94
C TYR A 416 1.08 -0.28 12.40
N GLY A 417 1.45 -1.18 11.50
CA GLY A 417 2.01 -2.48 11.88
C GLY A 417 3.36 -2.35 12.60
N GLY A 418 4.24 -1.44 12.16
CA GLY A 418 5.53 -1.19 12.84
C GLY A 418 5.34 -0.53 14.21
N LEU A 419 4.38 0.40 14.30
CA LEU A 419 3.92 0.99 15.56
C LEU A 419 3.39 -0.09 16.52
N ALA A 420 2.50 -0.95 16.04
CA ALA A 420 1.91 -2.06 16.80
C ALA A 420 2.98 -3.05 17.28
N ALA A 421 3.90 -3.43 16.39
CA ALA A 421 4.97 -4.39 16.69
C ALA A 421 5.83 -3.89 17.86
N THR A 422 6.17 -2.61 17.81
CA THR A 422 6.90 -1.93 18.87
C THR A 422 6.11 -1.87 20.17
N TYR A 423 4.83 -1.47 20.11
CA TYR A 423 3.96 -1.38 21.28
C TYR A 423 3.78 -2.73 21.98
N VAL A 424 3.50 -3.79 21.22
CA VAL A 424 3.31 -5.15 21.73
C VAL A 424 4.58 -5.65 22.41
N ALA A 425 5.76 -5.46 21.80
CA ALA A 425 7.03 -5.86 22.40
C ALA A 425 7.39 -5.06 23.66
N LEU A 426 7.08 -3.75 23.71
CA LEU A 426 7.27 -2.94 24.91
C LEU A 426 6.34 -3.38 26.06
N ARG A 427 5.17 -3.94 25.74
CA ARG A 427 4.19 -4.44 26.72
C ARG A 427 4.51 -5.87 27.18
N TYR A 428 5.04 -6.70 26.28
CA TYR A 428 5.32 -8.12 26.51
C TYR A 428 6.74 -8.53 26.09
N PRO A 429 7.79 -7.93 26.69
CA PRO A 429 9.19 -8.24 26.36
C PRO A 429 9.57 -9.68 26.70
N GLU A 430 8.83 -10.35 27.59
CA GLU A 430 8.97 -11.76 27.93
C GLU A 430 8.38 -12.72 26.88
N ARG A 431 7.86 -12.19 25.77
CA ARG A 431 7.38 -12.96 24.61
C ARG A 431 8.05 -12.56 23.30
N PHE A 432 8.37 -11.28 23.16
CA PHE A 432 9.00 -10.72 21.97
C PHE A 432 10.32 -10.05 22.33
N GLY A 433 11.43 -10.55 21.79
CA GLY A 433 12.77 -9.95 22.00
C GLY A 433 13.23 -9.09 20.84
N ASN A 434 12.58 -9.16 19.68
CA ASN A 434 13.04 -8.49 18.46
C ASN A 434 11.87 -7.80 17.74
N VAL A 435 12.05 -6.53 17.39
CA VAL A 435 11.06 -5.71 16.68
C VAL A 435 11.60 -5.33 15.31
N LEU A 436 10.86 -5.65 14.25
CA LEU A 436 11.14 -5.20 12.88
C LEU A 436 10.05 -4.20 12.46
N SER A 437 10.39 -2.92 12.43
CA SER A 437 9.45 -1.84 12.10
C SER A 437 9.84 -1.18 10.79
N GLN A 438 8.95 -1.26 9.81
CA GLN A 438 9.16 -0.64 8.50
C GLN A 438 8.32 0.64 8.38
N SER A 439 8.96 1.79 8.20
CA SER A 439 8.30 3.10 8.14
C SER A 439 7.26 3.28 9.27
N GLY A 440 7.62 2.96 10.51
CA GLY A 440 6.69 2.89 11.63
C GLY A 440 5.96 4.22 11.86
N SER A 441 4.64 4.21 12.09
CA SER A 441 3.83 5.42 12.29
C SER A 441 4.03 6.06 13.68
N TYR A 442 5.28 6.33 14.06
CA TYR A 442 5.62 6.82 15.39
C TYR A 442 5.16 8.25 15.65
N TRP A 443 4.81 9.03 14.62
CA TRP A 443 4.15 10.34 14.80
C TRP A 443 2.80 10.22 15.54
N TRP A 444 2.20 9.03 15.57
CA TRP A 444 0.90 8.77 16.17
C TRP A 444 0.86 9.19 17.65
N GLN A 445 -0.33 9.61 18.06
CA GLN A 445 -0.67 9.98 19.44
C GLN A 445 -2.00 9.37 19.86
N PRO A 446 -2.20 9.07 21.15
CA PRO A 446 -3.48 8.62 21.67
C PRO A 446 -4.58 9.65 21.39
N PRO A 447 -5.77 9.20 20.97
CA PRO A 447 -6.89 10.09 20.71
C PRO A 447 -7.33 10.80 22.00
N VAL A 448 -7.91 11.99 21.85
CA VAL A 448 -8.44 12.76 23.00
C VAL A 448 -9.66 12.07 23.59
N LYS A 449 -10.51 11.48 22.74
CA LYS A 449 -11.63 10.64 23.16
C LYS A 449 -11.43 9.18 22.72
N PRO A 450 -11.68 8.19 23.59
CA PRO A 450 -11.47 6.77 23.27
C PRO A 450 -12.28 6.25 22.07
N ASP A 451 -13.42 6.88 21.76
CA ASP A 451 -14.31 6.53 20.65
C ASP A 451 -13.90 7.13 19.30
N ARG A 452 -12.86 7.96 19.25
CA ARG A 452 -12.37 8.63 18.04
C ARG A 452 -10.91 8.32 17.75
N SER A 453 -10.63 7.09 17.29
CA SER A 453 -9.27 6.58 17.02
C SER A 453 -8.40 7.41 16.06
N ASN A 454 -9.00 8.29 15.26
CA ASN A 454 -8.32 9.15 14.30
C ASN A 454 -8.28 10.65 14.70
N GLU A 455 -8.71 11.02 15.91
CA GLU A 455 -8.66 12.42 16.36
C GLU A 455 -7.22 12.83 16.65
N PHE A 456 -6.69 13.72 15.81
CA PHE A 456 -5.37 14.29 15.99
C PHE A 456 -5.46 15.69 16.59
N ASN A 457 -4.62 15.93 17.59
CA ASN A 457 -4.45 17.21 18.23
C ASN A 457 -3.03 17.76 17.94
N PRO A 458 -2.87 18.80 17.12
CA PRO A 458 -1.54 19.37 16.81
C PRO A 458 -0.84 19.98 18.03
N TYR A 459 -1.55 20.18 19.15
CA TYR A 459 -1.04 20.74 20.39
C TYR A 459 -0.63 19.69 21.43
N ARG A 460 -0.70 18.39 21.08
CA ARG A 460 -0.22 17.30 21.93
C ARG A 460 1.09 16.74 21.40
N GLU A 461 1.90 16.23 22.33
CA GLU A 461 3.13 15.52 21.98
C GLU A 461 2.78 14.25 21.19
N GLY A 462 3.17 14.24 19.91
CA GLY A 462 3.28 13.01 19.12
C GLY A 462 4.37 12.08 19.67
N ASN A 463 4.77 11.06 18.91
CA ASN A 463 5.86 10.16 19.32
C ASN A 463 5.55 9.40 20.61
N TYR A 464 4.30 8.94 20.78
CA TYR A 464 3.85 8.25 21.98
C TYR A 464 4.74 7.04 22.38
N ILE A 465 5.22 6.28 21.40
CA ILE A 465 6.15 5.17 21.66
C ILE A 465 7.48 5.67 22.23
N ALA A 466 8.03 6.78 21.74
CA ALA A 466 9.25 7.35 22.27
C ALA A 466 9.06 7.78 23.73
N ALA A 467 7.93 8.42 24.04
CA ALA A 467 7.56 8.76 25.41
C ALA A 467 7.48 7.51 26.33
N LEU A 468 6.87 6.42 25.85
CA LEU A 468 6.83 5.16 26.59
C LEU A 468 8.23 4.58 26.84
N VAL A 469 9.12 4.62 25.86
CA VAL A 469 10.51 4.15 26.00
C VAL A 469 11.28 4.99 27.02
N ILE A 470 11.10 6.31 27.00
CA ILE A 470 11.72 7.24 27.96
C ILE A 470 11.28 6.90 29.38
N GLN A 471 9.97 6.71 29.60
CA GLN A 471 9.38 6.50 30.92
C GLN A 471 9.63 5.10 31.51
N ARG A 472 9.96 4.10 30.68
CA ARG A 472 10.18 2.71 31.13
C ARG A 472 11.65 2.42 31.45
N PRO A 473 11.95 1.44 32.32
CA PRO A 473 13.30 0.87 32.40
C PRO A 473 13.69 0.22 31.06
N LYS A 474 14.99 0.06 30.81
CA LYS A 474 15.49 -0.65 29.63
C LYS A 474 15.00 -2.10 29.66
N LEU A 475 14.41 -2.55 28.56
CA LEU A 475 13.92 -3.92 28.37
C LEU A 475 14.93 -4.76 27.56
N ALA A 476 14.80 -6.08 27.59
CA ALA A 476 15.60 -6.99 26.77
C ALA A 476 15.05 -7.06 25.33
N LEU A 477 15.12 -5.94 24.60
CA LEU A 477 14.62 -5.79 23.24
C LEU A 477 15.74 -5.38 22.27
N ARG A 478 15.63 -5.86 21.03
CA ARG A 478 16.45 -5.44 19.88
C ARG A 478 15.54 -4.89 18.80
N PHE A 479 16.00 -3.86 18.10
CA PHE A 479 15.18 -3.15 17.11
C PHE A 479 15.86 -3.15 15.75
N TYR A 480 15.09 -3.45 14.71
CA TYR A 480 15.35 -3.04 13.35
C TYR A 480 14.30 -2.01 12.96
N LEU A 481 14.74 -0.81 12.62
CA LEU A 481 13.89 0.31 12.23
C LEU A 481 14.32 0.79 10.84
N ASP A 482 13.37 0.98 9.94
CA ASP A 482 13.62 1.70 8.69
C ASP A 482 12.61 2.80 8.41
N ALA A 483 12.99 3.75 7.57
CA ALA A 483 12.09 4.77 7.04
C ALA A 483 12.55 5.26 5.66
N GLY A 484 11.60 5.63 4.82
CA GLY A 484 11.88 6.20 3.51
C GLY A 484 12.29 7.67 3.62
N THR A 485 13.34 8.07 2.89
CA THR A 485 13.79 9.47 2.83
C THR A 485 12.72 10.44 2.29
N GLY A 486 11.73 9.93 1.55
CA GLY A 486 10.59 10.69 1.03
C GLY A 486 9.40 10.78 1.97
N GLU A 487 9.46 10.20 3.17
CA GLU A 487 8.37 10.18 4.15
C GLU A 487 8.40 11.39 5.08
N ILE A 488 8.56 12.56 4.47
CA ILE A 488 8.64 13.85 5.13
C ILE A 488 7.26 14.51 5.24
N ASP A 489 7.08 15.28 6.30
CA ASP A 489 5.93 16.17 6.44
C ASP A 489 6.24 17.49 5.72
N ARG A 490 5.36 17.86 4.80
CA ARG A 490 5.49 19.08 3.99
C ARG A 490 4.42 20.11 4.30
N THR A 491 3.42 19.68 5.04
CA THR A 491 2.28 20.48 5.47
C THR A 491 2.51 21.08 6.85
N GLY A 492 3.54 20.62 7.58
CA GLY A 492 3.83 21.05 8.94
C GLY A 492 2.81 20.54 9.95
N ASN A 493 2.11 19.44 9.64
CA ASN A 493 1.11 18.84 10.52
C ASN A 493 1.71 17.87 11.56
N GLY A 494 3.03 17.75 11.63
CA GLY A 494 3.74 16.94 12.62
C GLY A 494 3.76 15.43 12.32
N ARG A 495 3.31 14.99 11.13
CA ARG A 495 3.17 13.57 10.79
C ARG A 495 4.27 13.00 9.92
N SER A 496 5.49 13.53 10.04
CA SER A 496 6.64 12.98 9.32
C SER A 496 6.99 11.61 9.90
N ILE A 497 6.84 10.55 9.09
CA ILE A 497 7.29 9.20 9.45
C ILE A 497 8.81 9.22 9.64
N LEU A 498 9.55 9.82 8.70
CA LEU A 498 11.01 9.85 8.77
C LEU A 498 11.51 10.52 10.05
N ALA A 499 10.99 11.71 10.38
CA ALA A 499 11.40 12.42 11.60
C ALA A 499 11.03 11.65 12.87
N ALA A 500 9.83 11.04 12.92
CA ALA A 500 9.40 10.25 14.06
C ALA A 500 10.25 8.97 14.25
N ASN A 501 10.66 8.32 13.16
CA ASN A 501 11.56 7.16 13.21
C ASN A 501 12.98 7.55 13.65
N ARG A 502 13.50 8.68 13.16
CA ARG A 502 14.79 9.24 13.63
C ARG A 502 14.73 9.55 15.13
N HIS A 503 13.66 10.19 15.59
CA HIS A 503 13.48 10.51 17.00
C HIS A 503 13.42 9.24 17.87
N LEU A 504 12.63 8.24 17.48
CA LEU A 504 12.57 6.98 18.22
C LEU A 504 13.92 6.26 18.25
N ARG A 505 14.64 6.21 17.12
CA ARG A 505 16.00 5.66 17.05
C ARG A 505 16.90 6.33 18.08
N ASP A 506 16.92 7.66 18.14
CA ASP A 506 17.79 8.41 19.06
C ASP A 506 17.44 8.13 20.52
N VAL A 507 16.14 8.06 20.84
CA VAL A 507 15.65 7.68 22.18
C VAL A 507 16.09 6.25 22.55
N LEU A 508 15.97 5.29 21.63
CA LEU A 508 16.37 3.91 21.86
C LEU A 508 17.89 3.78 22.05
N LEU A 509 18.69 4.44 21.21
CA LEU A 509 20.15 4.46 21.33
C LEU A 509 20.59 5.10 22.64
N ALA A 510 20.00 6.23 23.04
CA ALA A 510 20.29 6.91 24.30
C ALA A 510 19.94 6.04 25.53
N LYS A 511 18.90 5.21 25.43
CA LYS A 511 18.54 4.22 26.45
C LYS A 511 19.42 2.95 26.41
N GLY A 512 20.32 2.84 25.43
CA GLY A 512 21.28 1.76 25.28
C GLY A 512 20.74 0.48 24.62
N TYR A 513 19.63 0.55 23.88
CA TYR A 513 19.15 -0.61 23.11
C TYR A 513 20.07 -0.91 21.91
N GLU A 514 20.08 -2.17 21.47
CA GLU A 514 20.63 -2.52 20.16
C GLU A 514 19.62 -2.11 19.08
N VAL A 515 20.05 -1.22 18.17
CA VAL A 515 19.21 -0.68 17.11
C VAL A 515 19.93 -0.78 15.77
N HIS A 516 19.37 -1.55 14.86
CA HIS A 516 19.69 -1.54 13.44
C HIS A 516 18.79 -0.51 12.77
N TYR A 517 19.35 0.61 12.32
CA TYR A 517 18.59 1.67 11.64
C TYR A 517 19.02 1.82 10.19
N ARG A 518 18.04 1.91 9.28
CA ARG A 518 18.30 2.18 7.86
C ARG A 518 17.35 3.23 7.30
N GLU A 519 17.88 4.10 6.45
CA GLU A 519 17.07 4.94 5.58
C GLU A 519 17.18 4.40 4.16
N PHE A 520 16.07 4.35 3.43
CA PHE A 520 16.05 3.95 2.03
C PHE A 520 15.58 5.10 1.13
N VAL A 521 16.07 5.12 -0.11
CA VAL A 521 15.62 6.10 -1.11
C VAL A 521 14.28 5.64 -1.69
N GLY A 522 13.22 5.95 -0.96
CA GLY A 522 11.84 5.60 -1.29
C GLY A 522 10.89 6.41 -0.42
N GLY A 523 9.59 6.25 -0.65
CA GLY A 523 8.59 6.77 0.27
C GLY A 523 7.80 5.63 0.90
N HIS A 524 6.55 5.91 1.26
CA HIS A 524 5.72 5.03 2.08
C HIS A 524 5.09 3.89 1.25
N ASP A 525 5.92 2.98 0.73
CA ASP A 525 5.51 1.96 -0.23
C ASP A 525 6.05 0.54 0.00
N PHE A 526 5.29 -0.44 -0.50
CA PHE A 526 5.63 -1.86 -0.42
C PHE A 526 6.78 -2.27 -1.36
N LEU A 527 7.13 -1.44 -2.36
CA LEU A 527 8.24 -1.73 -3.27
C LEU A 527 9.57 -1.64 -2.52
N SER A 528 9.66 -0.78 -1.51
CA SER A 528 10.80 -0.68 -0.61
C SER A 528 10.71 -1.73 0.50
N TRP A 529 9.55 -1.85 1.16
CA TRP A 529 9.38 -2.76 2.31
C TRP A 529 9.62 -4.24 1.99
N ARG A 530 9.32 -4.70 0.76
CA ARG A 530 9.64 -6.09 0.38
C ARG A 530 11.13 -6.40 0.42
N GLY A 531 12.00 -5.40 0.20
CA GLY A 531 13.44 -5.55 0.33
C GLY A 531 13.88 -5.46 1.79
N THR A 532 13.41 -4.44 2.50
CA THR A 532 13.87 -4.18 3.87
C THR A 532 13.33 -5.18 4.90
N LEU A 533 12.27 -5.94 4.57
CA LEU A 533 11.85 -7.10 5.36
C LEU A 533 12.99 -8.13 5.45
N ALA A 534 13.61 -8.46 4.32
CA ALA A 534 14.72 -9.41 4.29
C ALA A 534 15.93 -8.90 5.10
N ASP A 535 16.28 -7.63 4.93
CA ASP A 535 17.36 -6.98 5.68
C ASP A 535 17.14 -7.05 7.20
N GLY A 536 15.91 -6.75 7.66
CA GLY A 536 15.57 -6.78 9.07
C GLY A 536 15.57 -8.19 9.66
N LEU A 537 15.11 -9.19 8.90
CA LEU A 537 15.16 -10.59 9.33
C LEU A 537 16.61 -11.08 9.48
N ILE A 538 17.49 -10.75 8.53
CA ILE A 538 18.92 -11.08 8.61
C ILE A 538 19.55 -10.43 9.84
N ALA A 539 19.31 -9.14 10.05
CA ALA A 539 19.92 -8.40 11.17
C ALA A 539 19.47 -8.91 12.54
N LEU A 540 18.17 -9.17 12.72
CA LEU A 540 17.61 -9.57 14.02
C LEU A 540 17.84 -11.04 14.36
N SER A 541 17.93 -11.91 13.35
CA SER A 541 18.20 -13.34 13.56
C SER A 541 19.69 -13.69 13.61
N ALA A 542 20.57 -12.71 13.35
CA ALA A 542 22.01 -12.88 13.53
C ALA A 542 22.33 -13.34 14.96
N GLY A 543 23.09 -14.44 15.06
CA GLY A 543 23.50 -15.02 16.35
C GLY A 543 22.51 -16.03 16.95
N TRP A 544 21.37 -16.30 16.32
CA TRP A 544 20.54 -17.44 16.71
C TRP A 544 21.29 -18.75 16.38
N ALA A 545 21.39 -19.66 17.35
CA ALA A 545 22.03 -20.96 17.13
C ALA A 545 21.30 -21.74 16.01
N GLY A 546 22.04 -22.21 15.00
CA GLY A 546 21.50 -22.96 13.87
C GLY A 546 21.65 -22.31 12.48
N ALA A 547 22.38 -21.19 12.35
CA ALA A 547 22.77 -20.60 11.06
C ALA A 547 23.93 -21.36 10.36
N GLY A 548 23.94 -22.69 10.44
CA GLY A 548 24.86 -23.56 9.72
C GLY A 548 24.22 -24.08 8.43
N PRO A 549 25.02 -24.45 7.41
CA PRO A 549 24.48 -25.05 6.19
C PRO A 549 23.71 -26.34 6.54
N PRO A 550 22.72 -26.76 5.73
CA PRO A 550 22.08 -28.05 5.92
C PRO A 550 23.15 -29.15 5.97
N PRO A 551 22.96 -30.21 6.77
CA PRO A 551 23.85 -31.36 6.69
C PRO A 551 23.78 -31.91 5.27
N ASP A 552 24.95 -32.04 4.64
CA ASP A 552 25.11 -32.73 3.37
C ASP A 552 24.43 -34.11 3.46
N CYS A 553 23.46 -34.34 2.57
CA CYS A 553 22.92 -35.66 2.22
C CYS A 553 22.74 -35.72 0.71
#